data_AF-A0A2N6AMN9-F1
#
_entry.id   AF-A0A2N6AMN9-F1
#
_cell.length_a   1.000
_cell.length_b   1.000
_cell.length_c   1.000
_cell.angle_alpha   90.00
_cell.angle_beta   90.00
_cell.angle_gamma   90.00
#
_symmetry.space_group_name_H-M   'P 1'
#
loop_
_entity.id
_entity.type
_entity.pdbx_description
1 polymer ?
#
loop_
_entity_poly.entity_id
_entity_poly.type
_entity_poly.pdbx_seq_one_letter_code
_entity_poly.pdbx_strand_id
1 'polypeptide(L)'
;YSENRGIRLVSINDGYQFSTNSCNYYYIERFCKNINLKKLSQQALEVLSIVAYKQPITKGGIEMIRGVQSSGVVNTLLEKGFIKITGQLDKIGRPLLYGTTDNFLKAFGFASLEDLPDINSFQNADLFMNLKD
;
A
#
# COMPACT_ATOMS: atom_id res chain seq x y z
N TYR A 1 -14.86 -24.89 16.34
CA TYR A 1 -15.98 -24.07 15.80
C TYR A 1 -15.48 -22.77 15.15
N SER A 2 -14.51 -22.78 14.23
CA SER A 2 -13.89 -21.51 13.77
C SER A 2 -13.51 -21.40 12.29
N GLU A 3 -13.59 -22.45 11.47
CA GLU A 3 -13.00 -22.38 10.12
C GLU A 3 -13.95 -21.95 8.99
N ASN A 4 -15.25 -21.72 9.27
CA ASN A 4 -16.25 -21.52 8.21
C ASN A 4 -17.23 -20.36 8.43
N ARG A 5 -16.80 -19.27 9.07
CA ARG A 5 -17.63 -18.05 9.23
C ARG A 5 -17.39 -17.10 8.06
N GLY A 6 -18.48 -16.47 7.56
CA GLY A 6 -18.42 -15.56 6.41
C GLY A 6 -17.82 -14.18 6.70
N ILE A 7 -17.67 -13.83 7.98
CA ILE A 7 -17.11 -12.56 8.47
C ILE A 7 -16.00 -12.90 9.47
N ARG A 8 -14.95 -12.09 9.48
CA ARG A 8 -13.82 -12.12 10.42
C ARG A 8 -13.58 -10.73 11.00
N LEU A 9 -12.94 -10.70 12.16
CA LEU A 9 -12.41 -9.46 12.74
C LEU A 9 -10.95 -9.32 12.29
N VAL A 10 -10.55 -8.13 11.83
CA VAL A 10 -9.17 -7.80 11.50
C VAL A 10 -8.70 -6.65 12.39
N SER A 11 -7.47 -6.73 12.89
CA SER A 11 -6.79 -5.66 13.62
C SER A 11 -6.01 -4.79 12.65
N ILE A 12 -6.07 -3.48 12.83
CA ILE A 12 -5.37 -2.48 11.99
C ILE A 12 -4.91 -1.35 12.91
N ASN A 13 -3.61 -1.23 13.12
CA ASN A 13 -3.00 -0.47 14.21
C ASN A 13 -3.74 -0.78 15.53
N ASP A 14 -4.18 0.26 16.24
CA ASP A 14 -4.90 0.13 17.52
C ASP A 14 -6.42 -0.11 17.35
N GLY A 15 -6.89 -0.35 16.12
CA GLY A 15 -8.30 -0.50 15.78
C GLY A 15 -8.69 -1.92 15.33
N TYR A 16 -9.98 -2.22 15.38
CA TYR A 16 -10.55 -3.46 14.85
C TYR A 16 -11.66 -3.17 13.84
N GLN A 17 -11.76 -3.99 12.79
CA GLN A 17 -12.78 -3.88 11.77
C GLN A 17 -13.34 -5.26 11.39
N PHE A 18 -14.65 -5.35 11.13
CA PHE A 18 -15.22 -6.54 10.49
C PHE A 18 -14.89 -6.55 8.99
N SER A 19 -14.46 -7.71 8.50
CA SER A 19 -14.15 -7.95 7.09
C SER A 19 -14.74 -9.29 6.65
N THR A 20 -15.04 -9.44 5.36
CA THR A 20 -15.49 -10.73 4.82
C THR A 20 -14.35 -11.75 4.87
N ASN A 21 -14.69 -13.02 5.03
CA ASN A 21 -13.73 -14.10 4.87
C ASN A 21 -13.23 -14.13 3.41
N SER A 22 -11.91 -14.30 3.21
CA SER A 22 -11.29 -14.33 1.88
C SER A 22 -11.81 -15.47 1.00
N CYS A 23 -12.26 -16.59 1.60
CA CYS A 23 -12.94 -17.67 0.88
C CYS A 23 -14.18 -17.19 0.10
N ASN A 24 -14.79 -16.07 0.51
CA ASN A 24 -15.97 -15.50 -0.15
C ASN A 24 -15.63 -14.56 -1.32
N TYR A 25 -14.35 -14.38 -1.68
CA TYR A 25 -13.91 -13.44 -2.72
C TYR A 25 -14.74 -13.57 -4.00
N TYR A 26 -14.97 -14.79 -4.49
CA TYR A 26 -15.76 -15.05 -5.70
C TYR A 26 -17.15 -14.41 -5.66
N TYR A 27 -17.84 -14.50 -4.52
CA TYR A 27 -19.18 -13.94 -4.35
C TYR A 27 -19.14 -12.41 -4.20
N ILE A 28 -18.19 -11.90 -3.42
CA ILE A 28 -18.03 -10.45 -3.16
C ILE A 28 -17.62 -9.71 -4.43
N GLU A 29 -16.68 -10.25 -5.20
CA GLU A 29 -16.24 -9.65 -6.47
C GLU A 29 -17.41 -9.54 -7.45
N ARG A 30 -18.20 -10.61 -7.62
CA ARG A 30 -19.39 -10.60 -8.49
C ARG A 30 -20.44 -9.60 -8.04
N PHE A 31 -20.67 -9.48 -6.73
CA PHE A 31 -21.58 -8.50 -6.16
C PHE A 31 -21.10 -7.06 -6.42
N CYS A 32 -19.80 -6.82 -6.30
CA CYS A 32 -19.18 -5.51 -6.49
C CYS A 32 -18.88 -5.16 -7.96
N LYS A 33 -19.20 -6.00 -8.97
CA LYS A 33 -18.85 -5.76 -10.39
C LYS A 33 -19.33 -4.42 -10.96
N ASN A 34 -20.41 -3.86 -10.42
CA ASN A 34 -20.94 -2.56 -10.84
C ASN A 34 -20.24 -1.37 -10.13
N ILE A 35 -19.40 -1.65 -9.12
CA ILE A 35 -18.56 -0.67 -8.46
C ILE A 35 -17.25 -0.62 -9.26
N ASN A 36 -17.01 0.48 -9.97
CA ASN A 36 -15.82 0.65 -10.80
C ASN A 36 -14.58 0.89 -9.91
N LEU A 37 -14.06 -0.18 -9.31
CA LEU A 37 -12.82 -0.17 -8.53
C LEU A 37 -11.64 -0.15 -9.51
N LYS A 38 -11.28 1.05 -10.00
CA LYS A 38 -10.07 1.23 -10.81
C LYS A 38 -8.85 0.80 -9.99
N LYS A 39 -8.25 -0.33 -10.39
CA LYS A 39 -6.98 -0.85 -9.85
C LYS A 39 -5.88 0.22 -9.94
N LEU A 40 -4.94 0.17 -9.00
CA LEU A 40 -3.72 0.97 -9.10
C LEU A 40 -2.92 0.52 -10.32
N SER A 41 -2.36 1.46 -11.08
CA SER A 41 -1.43 1.14 -12.15
C SER A 41 -0.10 0.64 -11.59
N GLN A 42 0.74 0.04 -12.43
CA GLN A 42 2.09 -0.39 -12.03
C GLN A 42 2.91 0.78 -11.45
N GLN A 43 2.86 1.95 -12.11
CA GLN A 43 3.56 3.15 -11.64
C GLN A 43 3.02 3.63 -10.29
N ALA A 44 1.72 3.47 -10.04
CA ALA A 44 1.13 3.79 -8.75
C ALA A 44 1.58 2.83 -7.65
N LEU A 45 1.70 1.54 -7.95
CA LEU A 45 2.24 0.55 -7.01
C LEU A 45 3.71 0.80 -6.69
N GLU A 46 4.53 1.18 -7.68
CA GLU A 46 5.94 1.57 -7.46
C GLU A 46 6.08 2.77 -6.53
N VAL A 47 5.32 3.84 -6.76
CA VAL A 47 5.37 5.03 -5.89
C VAL A 47 4.84 4.68 -4.49
N LEU A 48 3.76 3.91 -4.42
CA LEU A 48 3.17 3.51 -3.14
C LEU A 48 4.13 2.66 -2.30
N SER A 49 4.87 1.72 -2.92
CA SER A 49 5.86 0.90 -2.21
C SER A 49 7.02 1.75 -1.69
N ILE A 50 7.51 2.70 -2.48
CA ILE A 50 8.54 3.65 -2.01
C ILE A 50 8.06 4.42 -0.78
N VAL A 51 6.82 4.94 -0.80
CA VAL A 51 6.27 5.63 0.37
C VAL A 51 6.15 4.68 1.56
N ALA A 52 5.65 3.46 1.37
CA ALA A 52 5.48 2.48 2.45
C ALA A 52 6.81 2.17 3.18
N TYR A 53 7.90 1.94 2.44
CA TYR A 53 9.20 1.55 3.00
C TYR A 53 10.11 2.71 3.38
N LYS A 54 9.88 3.93 2.87
CA LYS A 54 10.77 5.09 3.10
C LYS A 54 10.08 6.27 3.78
N GLN A 55 8.82 6.14 4.17
CA GLN A 55 8.12 7.17 4.95
C GLN A 55 8.85 7.51 6.25
N PRO A 56 8.84 8.78 6.69
CA PRO A 56 8.29 9.93 5.98
C PRO A 56 9.22 10.38 4.82
N ILE A 57 8.69 10.51 3.60
CA ILE A 57 9.48 10.87 2.39
C ILE A 57 8.91 12.08 1.66
N THR A 58 9.77 12.89 1.04
CA THR A 58 9.33 14.02 0.19
C THR A 58 9.05 13.57 -1.24
N LYS A 59 8.28 14.38 -2.00
CA LYS A 59 8.06 14.15 -3.44
C LYS A 59 9.38 14.06 -4.22
N GLY A 60 10.34 14.93 -3.92
CA GLY A 60 11.67 14.89 -4.54
C GLY A 60 12.46 13.63 -4.21
N GLY A 61 12.32 13.11 -2.98
CA GLY A 61 12.92 11.83 -2.60
C GLY A 61 12.33 10.64 -3.38
N ILE A 62 11.01 10.64 -3.60
CA ILE A 62 10.35 9.64 -4.44
C ILE A 62 10.88 9.70 -5.88
N GLU A 63 10.95 10.90 -6.47
CA GLU A 63 11.44 11.10 -7.84
C GLU A 63 12.91 10.71 -7.99
N MET A 64 13.74 10.97 -6.97
CA MET A 64 15.14 10.55 -6.93
C MET A 64 15.29 9.03 -6.93
N ILE A 65 14.46 8.31 -6.16
CA ILE A 65 14.50 6.84 -6.12
C ILE A 65 13.98 6.24 -7.43
N ARG A 66 12.91 6.80 -8.00
CA ARG A 66 12.33 6.30 -9.27
C ARG A 66 13.12 6.70 -10.51
N GLY A 67 13.91 7.76 -10.44
CA GLY A 67 14.60 8.35 -11.59
C GLY A 67 13.68 9.08 -12.58
N VAL A 68 12.37 9.21 -12.28
CA VAL A 68 11.38 9.86 -13.15
C VAL A 68 10.37 10.68 -12.35
N GLN A 69 9.76 11.68 -13.01
CA GLN A 69 8.75 12.53 -12.40
C GLN A 69 7.54 11.70 -11.91
N SER A 70 7.10 11.97 -10.68
CA SER A 70 6.08 11.16 -9.99
C SER A 70 4.91 11.98 -9.45
N SER A 71 4.88 13.29 -9.77
CA SER A 71 3.89 14.24 -9.25
C SER A 71 2.42 13.82 -9.48
N GLY A 72 2.06 13.39 -10.69
CA GLY A 72 0.69 12.95 -10.99
C GLY A 72 0.28 11.68 -10.23
N VAL A 73 1.23 10.76 -10.03
CA VAL A 73 0.99 9.51 -9.30
C VAL A 73 0.82 9.79 -7.81
N VAL A 74 1.65 10.66 -7.23
CA VAL A 74 1.51 11.10 -5.83
C VAL A 74 0.12 11.72 -5.59
N ASN A 75 -0.34 12.60 -6.48
CA ASN A 75 -1.69 13.18 -6.39
C ASN A 75 -2.77 12.11 -6.47
N THR A 76 -2.63 11.15 -7.39
CA THR A 76 -3.59 10.04 -7.54
C THR A 76 -3.66 9.17 -6.27
N LEU A 77 -2.52 8.91 -5.62
CA LEU A 77 -2.48 8.14 -4.37
C LEU A 77 -3.05 8.90 -3.18
N LEU A 78 -2.88 10.24 -3.14
CA LEU A 78 -3.53 11.11 -2.15
C LEU A 78 -5.07 11.09 -2.34
N GLU A 79 -5.54 11.29 -3.57
CA GLU A 79 -6.97 11.28 -3.91
C GLU A 79 -7.64 9.94 -3.59
N LYS A 80 -6.94 8.84 -3.85
CA LYS A 80 -7.40 7.49 -3.48
C LYS A 80 -7.21 7.15 -2.00
N GLY A 81 -6.61 8.06 -1.22
CA GLY A 81 -6.42 7.90 0.22
C GLY A 81 -5.43 6.81 0.62
N PHE A 82 -4.51 6.39 -0.25
CA PHE A 82 -3.46 5.41 0.08
C PHE A 82 -2.27 6.05 0.81
N ILE A 83 -2.05 7.34 0.57
CA ILE A 83 -1.01 8.14 1.25
C ILE A 83 -1.62 9.42 1.81
N LYS A 84 -0.94 10.05 2.76
CA LYS A 84 -1.29 11.30 3.41
C LYS A 84 -0.06 12.17 3.61
N ILE A 85 -0.29 13.47 3.83
CA ILE A 85 0.76 14.38 4.30
C ILE A 85 0.98 14.11 5.79
N THR A 86 2.23 13.82 6.16
CA THR A 86 2.63 13.55 7.56
C THR A 86 3.33 14.74 8.21
N GLY A 87 3.72 15.74 7.42
CA GLY A 87 4.37 16.96 7.91
C GLY A 87 5.08 17.72 6.80
N GLN A 88 6.02 18.56 7.21
CA GLN A 88 6.90 19.33 6.32
C GLN A 88 8.33 19.20 6.81
N LEU A 89 9.28 19.12 5.88
CA LEU A 89 10.69 19.12 6.22
C LEU A 89 11.16 20.55 6.51
N ASP A 90 11.89 20.76 7.60
CA ASP A 90 12.46 22.07 7.95
C ASP A 90 13.74 22.36 7.15
N LYS A 91 13.56 22.55 5.84
CA LYS A 91 14.59 22.94 4.86
C LYS A 91 14.02 23.98 3.89
N ILE A 92 14.89 24.57 3.07
CA ILE A 92 14.50 25.53 2.04
C ILE A 92 13.38 24.94 1.16
N GLY A 93 12.33 25.74 0.93
CA GLY A 93 11.14 25.31 0.17
C GLY A 93 10.12 24.48 0.96
N ARG A 94 10.41 24.11 2.21
CA ARG A 94 9.52 23.36 3.13
C ARG A 94 8.75 22.22 2.44
N PRO A 95 9.46 21.25 1.81
CA PRO A 95 8.79 20.22 1.06
C PRO A 95 7.90 19.36 1.97
N LEU A 96 6.71 19.02 1.47
CA LEU A 96 5.77 18.12 2.14
C LEU A 96 6.39 16.73 2.34
N LEU A 97 6.11 16.13 3.49
CA LEU A 97 6.41 14.74 3.81
C LEU A 97 5.16 13.89 3.63
N TYR A 98 5.34 12.70 3.05
CA TYR A 98 4.29 11.74 2.75
C TYR A 98 4.50 10.45 3.52
N GLY A 99 3.40 9.84 3.92
CA GLY A 99 3.33 8.51 4.51
C GLY A 99 2.05 7.78 4.11
N THR A 100 1.99 6.50 4.40
CA THR A 100 0.82 5.64 4.13
C THR A 100 -0.32 5.91 5.12
N THR A 101 -1.52 5.44 4.79
CA THR A 101 -2.72 5.53 5.63
C THR A 101 -3.16 4.15 6.12
N ASP A 102 -4.12 4.10 7.03
CA ASP A 102 -4.76 2.84 7.42
C ASP A 102 -5.52 2.19 6.24
N ASN A 103 -5.92 2.97 5.22
CA ASN A 103 -6.53 2.42 4.01
C ASN A 103 -5.52 1.61 3.20
N PHE A 104 -4.23 1.99 3.22
CA PHE A 104 -3.17 1.15 2.67
C PHE A 104 -3.10 -0.18 3.42
N LEU A 105 -3.02 -0.16 4.75
CA LEU A 105 -2.98 -1.39 5.56
C LEU A 105 -4.19 -2.30 5.27
N LYS A 106 -5.40 -1.72 5.25
CA LYS A 106 -6.65 -2.40 4.90
C LYS A 106 -6.61 -3.08 3.53
N ALA A 107 -6.19 -2.34 2.51
CA ALA A 107 -6.21 -2.82 1.14
C ALA A 107 -5.20 -3.95 0.89
N PHE A 108 -4.06 -3.91 1.58
CA PHE A 108 -3.01 -4.92 1.44
C PHE A 108 -3.05 -6.02 2.52
N GLY A 109 -3.95 -5.90 3.50
CA GLY A 109 -4.18 -6.92 4.52
C GLY A 109 -3.14 -6.95 5.64
N PHE A 110 -2.44 -5.85 5.86
CA PHE A 110 -1.49 -5.69 6.97
C PHE A 110 -2.21 -5.19 8.22
N ALA A 111 -1.80 -5.66 9.40
CA ALA A 111 -2.28 -5.10 10.66
C ALA A 111 -1.50 -3.83 11.00
N SER A 112 -0.22 -3.77 10.64
CA SER A 112 0.69 -2.66 10.96
C SER A 112 1.75 -2.50 9.88
N LEU A 113 2.58 -1.45 9.97
CA LEU A 113 3.69 -1.26 9.02
C LEU A 113 4.83 -2.25 9.27
N GLU A 114 4.91 -2.82 10.47
CA GLU A 114 5.85 -3.85 10.86
C GLU A 114 5.59 -5.18 10.15
N ASP A 115 4.38 -5.39 9.64
CA ASP A 115 4.02 -6.57 8.84
C ASP A 115 4.48 -6.47 7.37
N LEU A 116 5.07 -5.33 6.98
CA LEU A 116 5.61 -5.19 5.63
C LEU A 116 6.76 -6.20 5.43
N PRO A 117 6.77 -6.92 4.29
CA PRO A 117 7.86 -7.85 3.99
C PRO A 117 9.23 -7.16 4.04
N ASP A 118 10.25 -7.85 4.57
CA ASP A 118 11.61 -7.31 4.58
C ASP A 118 12.08 -7.04 3.14
N ILE A 119 12.54 -5.83 2.87
CA ILE A 119 13.03 -5.43 1.55
C ILE A 119 14.19 -6.32 1.07
N ASN A 120 15.00 -6.86 2.00
CA ASN A 120 16.11 -7.76 1.69
C ASN A 120 15.64 -9.16 1.28
N SER A 121 14.42 -9.56 1.67
CA SER A 121 13.88 -10.88 1.31
C SER A 121 13.56 -10.99 -0.20
N PHE A 122 13.29 -9.87 -0.87
CA PHE A 122 13.00 -9.83 -2.30
C PHE A 122 14.23 -10.03 -3.19
N GLN A 123 15.42 -9.57 -2.76
CA GLN A 123 16.67 -9.82 -3.51
C GLN A 123 16.91 -11.32 -3.67
N ASN A 124 16.65 -12.10 -2.61
CA ASN A 124 16.78 -13.54 -2.64
C ASN A 124 15.68 -14.20 -3.51
N ALA A 125 14.45 -13.69 -3.48
CA ALA A 125 13.34 -14.24 -4.27
C ALA A 125 13.58 -14.11 -5.79
N ASP A 126 14.14 -12.99 -6.25
CA ASP A 126 14.51 -12.81 -7.66
C ASP A 126 15.65 -13.77 -8.06
N LEU A 127 16.61 -14.01 -7.15
CA LEU A 127 17.66 -15.04 -7.32
C LEU A 127 17.08 -16.46 -7.40
N PHE A 128 16.07 -16.80 -6.59
CA PHE A 128 15.41 -18.12 -6.64
C PHE A 128 14.54 -18.31 -7.89
N MET A 129 13.92 -17.27 -8.42
CA MET A 129 13.13 -17.32 -9.65
C MET A 129 14.01 -17.49 -10.89
N ASN A 130 15.18 -16.83 -10.93
CA ASN A 130 16.13 -16.90 -12.06
C ASN A 130 16.96 -18.21 -12.12
N LEU A 131 16.90 -19.06 -11.08
CA LEU A 131 17.58 -20.36 -11.03
C LEU A 131 16.70 -21.53 -11.52
N LYS A 132 15.46 -21.24 -11.94
CA LYS A 132 14.52 -22.24 -12.46
C LYS A 132 14.36 -22.23 -13.99
N ASP A 133 15.17 -21.44 -14.69
CA ASP A 133 15.27 -21.41 -16.16
C ASP A 133 16.44 -22.27 -16.67
#